data_AF-A0A645AQI3-F1
#
_entry.id   AF-A0A645AQI3-F1
#
_cell.length_a   1.000
_cell.length_b   1.000
_cell.length_c   1.000
_cell.angle_alpha   90.00
_cell.angle_beta   90.00
_cell.angle_gamma   90.00
#
_symmetry.space_group_name_H-M   'P 1'
#
loop_
_entity.id
_entity.type
_entity.pdbx_description
1 polymer ?
#
loop_
_entity_poly.entity_id
_entity_poly.type
_entity_poly.pdbx_seq_one_letter_code
_entity_poly.pdbx_strand_id
1 'polypeptide(L)'
;MLTESSQQALSILRDPATFQWYIIPLVAIFFYVYTIEVQKRDWSIVLAGLTFWGMDWINEIWNSLVLYFTNYAPVWGAPGKTAYLLLSGLNIEICFMFALSGLIWCKMLLPNKETRILGIPNRWFFAIVGSLFCVIIEIILNAAGVLTWEYPWWSRSAPWLIFLIGYLPFFVMAFWVYDMKTLKSKLITTGMVWGIILTSLIVFIPVLHWI
;
A
#
# COMPACT_ATOMS: atom_id res chain seq x y z
N MET A 1 22.84 -7.43 -12.63
CA MET A 1 22.12 -8.18 -13.68
C MET A 1 20.71 -8.36 -13.14
N LEU A 2 19.69 -8.04 -13.95
CA LEU A 2 18.29 -8.18 -13.54
C LEU A 2 17.97 -9.63 -13.20
N THR A 3 17.27 -9.84 -12.09
CA THR A 3 16.73 -11.17 -11.74
C THR A 3 15.68 -11.60 -12.74
N GLU A 4 15.43 -12.90 -12.84
CA GLU A 4 14.42 -13.47 -13.73
C GLU A 4 13.01 -12.91 -13.42
N SER A 5 12.66 -12.83 -12.14
CA SER A 5 11.42 -12.22 -11.65
C SER A 5 11.27 -10.76 -12.09
N SER A 6 12.36 -9.98 -12.03
CA SER A 6 12.36 -8.58 -12.46
C SER A 6 12.15 -8.44 -13.96
N GLN A 7 12.80 -9.30 -14.75
CA GLN A 7 12.61 -9.32 -16.21
C GLN A 7 11.17 -9.67 -16.57
N GLN A 8 10.58 -10.65 -15.87
CA GLN A 8 9.19 -11.03 -16.06
C GLN A 8 8.24 -9.88 -15.72
N ALA A 9 8.41 -9.24 -14.56
CA ALA A 9 7.59 -8.09 -14.16
C ALA A 9 7.69 -6.92 -15.17
N LEU A 10 8.92 -6.60 -15.64
CA LEU A 10 9.13 -5.54 -16.63
C LEU A 10 8.49 -5.88 -17.99
N SER A 11 8.45 -7.15 -18.39
CA SER A 11 7.83 -7.57 -19.66
C SER A 11 6.32 -7.36 -19.73
N ILE A 12 5.65 -7.30 -18.57
CA ILE A 12 4.20 -7.09 -18.44
C ILE A 12 3.83 -5.72 -17.84
N LEU A 13 4.83 -4.90 -17.53
CA LEU A 13 4.64 -3.61 -16.88
C LEU A 13 3.85 -2.69 -17.81
N ARG A 14 2.65 -2.32 -17.37
CA ARG A 14 1.75 -1.47 -18.14
C ARG A 14 1.49 -2.02 -19.56
N ASP A 15 1.40 -3.35 -19.73
CA ASP A 15 0.88 -4.00 -20.96
C ASP A 15 -0.65 -4.29 -20.92
N PRO A 16 -1.50 -3.56 -21.67
CA PRO A 16 -2.95 -3.70 -21.61
C PRO A 16 -3.47 -5.10 -21.97
N ALA A 17 -2.67 -5.93 -22.66
CA ALA A 17 -3.01 -7.33 -22.92
C ALA A 17 -3.15 -8.16 -21.65
N THR A 18 -2.64 -7.64 -20.54
CA THR A 18 -2.63 -8.27 -19.22
C THR A 18 -3.80 -7.85 -18.32
N PHE A 19 -4.72 -7.03 -18.84
CA PHE A 19 -5.91 -6.60 -18.11
C PHE A 19 -6.90 -7.75 -17.85
N GLN A 20 -7.62 -7.69 -16.72
CA GLN A 20 -8.61 -8.69 -16.32
C GLN A 20 -9.98 -8.09 -16.05
N TRP A 21 -11.05 -8.70 -16.57
CA TRP A 21 -12.41 -8.17 -16.49
C TRP A 21 -12.96 -8.03 -15.06
N TYR A 22 -12.47 -8.82 -14.11
CA TYR A 22 -12.89 -8.71 -12.71
C TYR A 22 -12.42 -7.40 -12.03
N ILE A 23 -11.55 -6.61 -12.68
CA ILE A 23 -11.22 -5.26 -12.21
C ILE A 23 -12.48 -4.37 -12.15
N ILE A 24 -13.41 -4.51 -13.10
CA ILE A 24 -14.61 -3.66 -13.17
C ILE A 24 -15.47 -3.79 -11.90
N PRO A 25 -15.85 -4.98 -11.43
CA PRO A 25 -16.57 -5.10 -10.17
C PRO A 25 -15.74 -4.64 -8.95
N LEU A 26 -14.41 -4.79 -8.95
CA LEU A 26 -13.57 -4.25 -7.86
C LEU A 26 -13.62 -2.72 -7.79
N VAL A 27 -13.59 -2.04 -8.93
CA VAL A 27 -13.78 -0.58 -9.03
C VAL A 27 -15.15 -0.19 -8.47
N ALA A 28 -16.21 -0.91 -8.82
CA ALA A 28 -17.55 -0.63 -8.32
C ALA A 28 -17.64 -0.79 -6.78
N ILE A 29 -17.02 -1.84 -6.22
CA ILE A 29 -16.95 -2.06 -4.77
C ILE A 29 -16.17 -0.93 -4.10
N PHE A 30 -15.02 -0.54 -4.64
CA PHE A 30 -14.22 0.57 -4.13
C PHE A 30 -15.07 1.85 -4.04
N PHE A 31 -15.72 2.26 -5.13
CA PHE A 31 -16.57 3.46 -5.12
C PHE A 31 -17.76 3.33 -4.17
N TYR A 32 -18.40 2.17 -4.11
CA TYR A 32 -19.54 1.94 -3.22
C TYR A 32 -19.15 2.13 -1.75
N VAL A 33 -18.04 1.51 -1.31
CA VAL A 33 -17.57 1.61 0.08
C VAL A 33 -17.23 3.06 0.43
N TYR A 34 -16.49 3.77 -0.42
CA TYR A 34 -16.16 5.17 -0.18
C TYR A 34 -17.40 6.08 -0.21
N THR A 35 -18.37 5.81 -1.08
CA THR A 35 -19.64 6.55 -1.13
C THR A 35 -20.41 6.43 0.17
N ILE A 36 -20.49 5.23 0.76
CA ILE A 36 -21.13 5.03 2.07
C ILE A 36 -20.47 5.90 3.15
N GLU A 37 -19.15 5.93 3.19
CA GLU A 37 -18.43 6.68 4.23
C GLU A 37 -18.55 8.20 4.03
N VAL A 38 -18.59 8.66 2.78
CA VAL A 38 -18.89 10.05 2.43
C VAL A 38 -20.34 10.42 2.80
N GLN A 39 -21.32 9.54 2.56
CA GLN A 39 -22.72 9.77 2.93
C GLN A 39 -22.89 9.89 4.46
N LYS A 40 -22.15 9.10 5.24
CA LYS A 40 -22.07 9.22 6.70
C LYS A 40 -21.34 10.47 7.17
N ARG A 41 -20.69 11.20 6.26
CA ARG A 41 -19.81 12.35 6.53
C ARG A 41 -18.66 11.99 7.49
N ASP A 42 -18.21 10.74 7.47
CA ASP A 42 -17.08 10.30 8.29
C ASP A 42 -15.75 10.61 7.57
N TRP A 43 -15.44 11.90 7.53
CA TRP A 43 -14.22 12.40 6.90
C TRP A 43 -12.94 11.92 7.58
N SER A 44 -13.02 11.51 8.85
CA SER A 44 -11.88 10.91 9.56
C SER A 44 -11.52 9.56 8.95
N ILE A 45 -12.52 8.70 8.72
CA ILE A 45 -12.31 7.41 8.08
C ILE A 45 -11.87 7.57 6.63
N VAL A 46 -12.56 8.41 5.85
CA VAL A 46 -12.25 8.62 4.43
C VAL A 46 -10.80 9.09 4.25
N LEU A 47 -10.38 10.13 4.97
CA LEU A 47 -9.05 10.71 4.81
C LEU A 47 -7.95 9.81 5.41
N ALA A 48 -8.22 9.10 6.50
CA ALA A 48 -7.27 8.13 7.05
C ALA A 48 -7.08 6.94 6.10
N GLY A 49 -8.16 6.43 5.50
CA GLY A 49 -8.09 5.36 4.50
C GLY A 49 -7.31 5.78 3.24
N LEU A 50 -7.58 6.98 2.72
CA LEU A 50 -6.80 7.54 1.60
C LEU A 50 -5.33 7.77 1.97
N THR A 51 -5.03 8.13 3.23
CA THR A 51 -3.65 8.26 3.71
C THR A 51 -2.96 6.91 3.77
N PHE A 52 -3.63 5.88 4.28
CA PHE A 52 -3.09 4.50 4.32
C PHE A 52 -2.71 4.03 2.91
N TRP A 53 -3.60 4.20 1.95
CA TRP A 53 -3.35 3.86 0.54
C TRP A 53 -2.26 4.73 -0.08
N GLY A 54 -2.19 6.02 0.28
CA GLY A 54 -1.11 6.88 -0.19
C GLY A 54 0.27 6.43 0.32
N MET A 55 0.36 5.96 1.57
CA MET A 55 1.62 5.42 2.10
C MET A 55 2.08 4.17 1.34
N ASP A 56 1.15 3.31 0.92
CA ASP A 56 1.43 2.18 0.03
C ASP A 56 2.02 2.65 -1.31
N TRP A 57 1.38 3.61 -1.97
CA TRP A 57 1.91 4.20 -3.21
C TRP A 57 3.31 4.80 -3.07
N ILE A 58 3.60 5.49 -1.97
CA ILE A 58 4.96 6.00 -1.70
C ILE A 58 5.96 4.85 -1.66
N ASN A 59 5.59 3.75 -0.98
CA ASN A 59 6.43 2.58 -0.85
C ASN A 59 6.65 1.88 -2.21
N GLU A 60 5.63 1.82 -3.06
CA GLU A 60 5.69 1.23 -4.41
C GLU A 60 6.51 2.05 -5.41
N ILE A 61 6.47 3.38 -5.28
CA ILE A 61 7.36 4.28 -6.02
C ILE A 61 8.81 4.05 -5.58
N TRP A 62 9.07 4.03 -4.28
CA TRP A 62 10.40 3.73 -3.74
C TRP A 62 10.91 2.37 -4.21
N ASN A 63 10.07 1.34 -4.14
CA ASN A 63 10.34 -0.01 -4.60
C ASN A 63 10.79 -0.04 -6.08
N SER A 64 10.07 0.68 -6.93
CA SER A 64 10.40 0.76 -8.36
C SER A 64 11.66 1.58 -8.62
N LEU A 65 11.93 2.63 -7.83
CA LEU A 65 13.20 3.37 -7.89
C LEU A 65 14.38 2.50 -7.47
N VAL A 66 14.23 1.62 -6.47
CA VAL A 66 15.26 0.65 -6.10
C VAL A 66 15.60 -0.25 -7.30
N LEU A 67 14.59 -0.77 -8.01
CA LEU A 67 14.81 -1.54 -9.24
C LEU A 67 15.60 -0.74 -10.27
N TYR A 68 15.20 0.50 -10.56
CA TYR A 68 15.87 1.37 -11.53
C TYR A 68 17.34 1.62 -11.19
N PHE A 69 17.63 2.04 -9.96
CA PHE A 69 19.00 2.42 -9.56
C PHE A 69 19.92 1.23 -9.33
N THR A 70 19.40 0.08 -8.89
CA THR A 70 20.22 -1.12 -8.65
C THR A 70 20.42 -1.97 -9.90
N ASN A 71 19.49 -1.89 -10.86
CA ASN A 71 19.45 -2.74 -12.05
C ASN A 71 19.59 -4.25 -11.69
N TYR A 72 18.95 -4.62 -10.57
CA TYR A 72 18.97 -5.95 -9.98
C TYR A 72 17.53 -6.45 -9.75
N ALA A 73 16.83 -5.86 -8.78
CA ALA A 73 15.46 -6.25 -8.44
C ALA A 73 14.71 -5.15 -7.68
N PRO A 74 13.37 -5.12 -7.76
CA PRO A 74 12.58 -4.40 -6.77
C PRO A 74 12.70 -5.09 -5.41
N VAL A 75 12.44 -4.36 -4.34
CA VAL A 75 12.43 -4.87 -2.97
C VAL A 75 11.38 -5.98 -2.80
N TRP A 76 10.21 -5.78 -3.42
CA TRP A 76 9.25 -6.85 -3.72
C TRP A 76 8.74 -6.71 -5.15
N GLY A 77 8.55 -7.84 -5.83
CA GLY A 77 8.03 -7.87 -7.20
C GLY A 77 6.77 -8.73 -7.30
N ALA A 78 5.87 -8.36 -8.20
CA ALA A 78 4.68 -9.13 -8.55
C ALA A 78 4.76 -9.67 -10.00
N PRO A 79 5.69 -10.61 -10.31
CA PRO A 79 5.93 -11.08 -11.67
C PRO A 79 4.84 -12.03 -12.22
N GLY A 80 3.76 -12.24 -11.46
CA GLY A 80 2.73 -13.23 -11.76
C GLY A 80 1.73 -12.84 -12.84
N LYS A 81 0.64 -13.62 -12.93
CA LYS A 81 -0.47 -13.42 -13.89
C LYS A 81 -1.43 -12.31 -13.42
N THR A 82 -0.87 -11.09 -13.36
CA THR A 82 -1.45 -9.76 -13.66
C THR A 82 -2.98 -9.51 -13.60
N ALA A 83 -3.37 -8.46 -12.88
CA ALA A 83 -4.52 -7.59 -13.16
C ALA A 83 -4.02 -6.15 -13.36
N TYR A 84 -3.25 -6.02 -14.44
CA TYR A 84 -2.55 -4.86 -15.00
C TYR A 84 -1.55 -4.14 -14.08
N LEU A 85 -0.34 -4.67 -14.04
CA LEU A 85 0.80 -4.17 -13.29
C LEU A 85 1.10 -2.68 -13.57
N LEU A 86 0.98 -1.83 -12.55
CA LEU A 86 1.19 -0.38 -12.60
C LEU A 86 2.65 0.02 -12.31
N LEU A 87 3.25 -0.67 -11.33
CA LEU A 87 4.64 -0.56 -10.89
C LEU A 87 5.16 -1.97 -10.58
N SER A 88 6.48 -2.13 -10.46
CA SER A 88 7.13 -3.45 -10.32
C SER A 88 6.55 -4.37 -9.21
N GLY A 89 6.01 -3.80 -8.13
CA GLY A 89 5.31 -4.50 -7.05
C GLY A 89 3.79 -4.26 -6.97
N LEU A 90 3.24 -3.36 -7.78
CA LEU A 90 1.88 -2.84 -7.62
C LEU A 90 1.00 -3.17 -8.83
N ASN A 91 -0.04 -3.97 -8.62
CA ASN A 91 -1.13 -4.14 -9.58
C ASN A 91 -2.43 -3.51 -9.03
N ILE A 92 -3.50 -3.52 -9.83
CA ILE A 92 -4.77 -2.89 -9.46
C ILE A 92 -5.44 -3.59 -8.27
N GLU A 93 -5.31 -4.91 -8.14
CA GLU A 93 -5.86 -5.65 -6.99
C GLU A 93 -5.20 -5.21 -5.68
N ILE A 94 -3.87 -5.10 -5.68
CA ILE A 94 -3.09 -4.64 -4.53
C ILE A 94 -3.50 -3.19 -4.18
N CYS A 95 -3.64 -2.31 -5.18
CA CYS A 95 -4.15 -0.95 -4.98
C CYS A 95 -5.49 -0.93 -4.25
N PHE A 96 -6.49 -1.69 -4.72
CA PHE A 96 -7.81 -1.70 -4.08
C PHE A 96 -7.80 -2.39 -2.72
N MET A 97 -6.96 -3.40 -2.53
CA MET A 97 -6.76 -4.02 -1.23
C MET A 97 -6.28 -2.99 -0.19
N PHE A 98 -5.24 -2.19 -0.50
CA PHE A 98 -4.76 -1.16 0.42
C PHE A 98 -5.76 -0.02 0.62
N ALA A 99 -6.44 0.40 -0.45
CA ALA A 99 -7.51 1.41 -0.37
C ALA A 99 -8.64 1.01 0.58
N LEU A 100 -9.10 -0.24 0.52
CA LEU A 100 -10.13 -0.76 1.42
C LEU A 100 -9.59 -1.05 2.82
N SER A 101 -8.36 -1.57 2.92
CA SER A 101 -7.73 -1.93 4.20
C SER A 101 -7.61 -0.71 5.12
N GLY A 102 -7.23 0.45 4.58
CA GLY A 102 -7.14 1.68 5.37
C GLY A 102 -8.46 2.04 6.07
N LEU A 103 -9.59 1.87 5.37
CA LEU A 103 -10.92 2.09 5.95
C LEU A 103 -11.26 1.04 7.02
N ILE A 104 -10.99 -0.24 6.73
CA ILE A 104 -11.29 -1.36 7.62
C ILE A 104 -10.54 -1.21 8.94
N TRP A 105 -9.23 -1.00 8.89
CA TRP A 105 -8.41 -0.89 10.11
C TRP A 105 -8.74 0.36 10.93
N CYS A 106 -9.08 1.47 10.29
CA CYS A 106 -9.54 2.66 11.02
C CYS A 106 -10.90 2.42 11.71
N LYS A 107 -11.79 1.63 11.10
CA LYS A 107 -13.09 1.27 11.70
C LYS A 107 -12.98 0.35 12.91
N MET A 108 -11.90 -0.41 13.02
CA MET A 108 -11.64 -1.29 14.16
C MET A 108 -11.15 -0.51 15.39
N LEU A 109 -10.71 0.74 15.23
CA LEU A 109 -10.24 1.57 16.34
C LEU A 109 -11.35 1.79 17.37
N LEU A 110 -10.98 1.67 18.63
CA LEU A 110 -11.91 1.99 19.72
C LEU A 110 -12.05 3.53 19.84
N PRO A 111 -13.24 4.06 20.16
CA PRO A 111 -13.44 5.51 20.19
C PRO A 111 -12.45 6.25 21.09
N ASN A 112 -12.18 5.72 22.29
CA ASN A 112 -11.21 6.31 23.22
C ASN A 112 -9.78 5.82 22.96
N LYS A 113 -8.86 6.76 22.67
CA LYS A 113 -7.41 6.54 22.46
C LYS A 113 -6.63 5.98 23.62
N GLU A 114 -7.12 6.20 24.82
CA GLU A 114 -6.47 5.74 26.04
C GLU A 114 -6.86 4.31 26.38
N THR A 115 -7.88 3.76 25.72
CA THR A 115 -8.25 2.35 25.86
C THR A 115 -7.06 1.48 25.50
N ARG A 116 -6.73 0.54 26.39
CA ARG A 116 -5.64 -0.41 26.20
C ARG A 116 -6.21 -1.80 25.91
N ILE A 117 -5.57 -2.49 24.99
CA ILE A 117 -5.86 -3.89 24.64
C ILE A 117 -4.58 -4.66 24.94
N LEU A 118 -4.65 -5.66 25.83
CA LEU A 118 -3.48 -6.41 26.32
C LEU A 118 -2.35 -5.50 26.84
N GLY A 119 -2.70 -4.38 27.49
CA GLY A 119 -1.75 -3.41 28.04
C GLY A 119 -1.18 -2.39 27.04
N ILE A 120 -1.45 -2.54 25.73
CA ILE A 120 -0.99 -1.64 24.66
C ILE A 120 -2.09 -0.64 24.31
N PRO A 121 -1.80 0.67 24.13
CA PRO A 121 -2.79 1.63 23.64
C PRO A 121 -3.40 1.18 22.31
N ASN A 122 -4.72 1.25 22.17
CA ASN A 122 -5.42 0.56 21.08
C ASN A 122 -4.95 0.96 19.66
N ARG A 123 -4.49 2.20 19.43
CA ARG A 123 -3.93 2.61 18.12
C ARG A 123 -2.68 1.81 17.79
N TRP A 124 -1.77 1.70 18.75
CA TRP A 124 -0.56 0.90 18.61
C TRP A 124 -0.86 -0.58 18.54
N PHE A 125 -1.84 -1.07 19.31
CA PHE A 125 -2.29 -2.45 19.21
C PHE A 125 -2.75 -2.80 17.79
N PHE A 126 -3.69 -2.04 17.22
CA PHE A 126 -4.17 -2.29 15.86
C PHE A 126 -3.09 -2.04 14.79
N ALA A 127 -2.17 -1.09 15.00
CA ALA A 127 -1.08 -0.85 14.07
C ALA A 127 -0.11 -2.04 14.03
N ILE A 128 0.24 -2.60 15.19
CA ILE A 128 1.10 -3.78 15.31
C ILE A 128 0.40 -5.01 14.73
N VAL A 129 -0.85 -5.27 15.15
CA VAL A 129 -1.61 -6.44 14.68
C VAL A 129 -1.83 -6.37 13.17
N GLY A 130 -2.22 -5.21 12.64
CA GLY A 130 -2.42 -5.04 11.20
C GLY A 130 -1.13 -5.17 10.40
N SER A 131 -0.02 -4.63 10.89
CA SER A 131 1.28 -4.81 10.24
C SER A 131 1.73 -6.26 10.24
N LEU A 132 1.56 -6.99 11.35
CA LEU A 132 1.85 -8.43 11.41
C LEU A 132 0.95 -9.21 10.44
N PHE A 133 -0.34 -8.87 10.37
CA PHE A 133 -1.26 -9.48 9.43
C PHE A 133 -0.79 -9.29 7.98
N CYS A 134 -0.41 -8.07 7.59
CA CYS A 134 0.12 -7.79 6.26
C CYS A 134 1.40 -8.60 5.96
N VAL A 135 2.36 -8.66 6.89
CA VAL A 135 3.57 -9.50 6.73
C VAL A 135 3.21 -10.97 6.54
N ILE A 136 2.27 -11.50 7.31
CA ILE A 136 1.82 -12.91 7.16
C ILE A 136 1.23 -13.15 5.77
N ILE A 137 0.36 -12.24 5.29
CA ILE A 137 -0.19 -12.32 3.95
C ILE A 137 0.91 -12.26 2.89
N GLU A 138 1.89 -11.36 3.04
CA GLU A 138 2.99 -11.24 2.10
C GLU A 138 3.87 -12.52 2.08
N ILE A 139 4.12 -13.14 3.24
CA ILE A 139 4.80 -14.45 3.33
C ILE A 139 4.02 -15.52 2.57
N ILE A 140 2.68 -15.54 2.67
CA ILE A 140 1.82 -16.49 1.94
C ILE A 140 1.89 -16.23 0.43
N LEU A 141 1.80 -14.97 -0.01
CA LEU A 141 1.93 -14.60 -1.42
C LEU A 141 3.31 -14.99 -1.97
N ASN A 142 4.35 -14.81 -1.16
CA ASN A 142 5.70 -15.23 -1.50
C ASN A 142 5.85 -16.76 -1.55
N ALA A 143 5.17 -17.49 -0.67
CA ALA A 143 5.11 -18.96 -0.71
C ALA A 143 4.35 -19.50 -1.91
N ALA A 144 3.33 -18.77 -2.37
CA ALA A 144 2.57 -19.09 -3.58
C ALA A 144 3.30 -18.71 -4.89
N GLY A 145 4.46 -18.04 -4.80
CA GLY A 145 5.24 -17.61 -5.97
C GLY A 145 4.62 -16.46 -6.76
N VAL A 146 3.61 -15.77 -6.21
CA VAL A 146 2.97 -14.61 -6.85
C VAL A 146 3.62 -13.28 -6.43
N LEU A 147 4.38 -13.30 -5.34
CA LEU A 147 5.20 -12.19 -4.84
C LEU A 147 6.64 -12.66 -4.65
N THR A 148 7.61 -11.84 -5.01
CA THR A 148 9.03 -12.21 -5.02
C THR A 148 9.85 -11.29 -4.13
N TRP A 149 10.90 -11.86 -3.55
CA TRP A 149 11.85 -11.20 -2.67
C TRP A 149 13.26 -11.63 -3.07
N GLU A 150 14.04 -10.69 -3.62
CA GLU A 150 15.38 -10.98 -4.15
C GLU A 150 16.50 -10.55 -3.20
N TYR A 151 16.14 -9.81 -2.14
CA TYR A 151 17.08 -9.27 -1.15
C TYR A 151 17.01 -10.06 0.16
N PRO A 152 18.15 -10.52 0.72
CA PRO A 152 18.14 -11.28 1.97
C PRO A 152 17.63 -10.48 3.17
N TRP A 153 17.84 -9.16 3.15
CA TRP A 153 17.35 -8.23 4.17
C TRP A 153 15.85 -7.89 4.05
N TRP A 154 15.20 -8.27 2.95
CA TRP A 154 13.75 -8.16 2.76
C TRP A 154 13.19 -9.52 2.34
N SER A 155 13.02 -10.41 3.32
CA SER A 155 12.71 -11.82 3.04
C SER A 155 12.03 -12.51 4.23
N ARG A 156 11.66 -13.80 4.07
CA ARG A 156 11.16 -14.65 5.17
C ARG A 156 12.13 -14.75 6.34
N SER A 157 13.43 -14.68 6.08
CA SER A 157 14.47 -14.68 7.12
C SER A 157 14.67 -13.31 7.77
N ALA A 158 14.18 -12.24 7.14
CA ALA A 158 14.26 -10.87 7.63
C ALA A 158 12.93 -10.11 7.58
N PRO A 159 11.84 -10.64 8.18
CA PRO A 159 10.50 -10.06 8.06
C PRO A 159 10.34 -8.77 8.88
N TRP A 160 11.30 -8.44 9.76
CA TRP A 160 11.23 -7.26 10.61
C TRP A 160 11.31 -5.95 9.82
N LEU A 161 12.04 -5.89 8.70
CA LEU A 161 12.05 -4.69 7.85
C LEU A 161 10.74 -4.52 7.09
N ILE A 162 10.15 -5.64 6.66
CA ILE A 162 8.81 -5.65 6.05
C ILE A 162 7.78 -5.12 7.06
N PHE A 163 7.86 -5.56 8.32
CA PHE A 163 7.02 -5.03 9.39
C PHE A 163 7.27 -3.52 9.65
N LEU A 164 8.52 -3.12 9.88
CA LEU A 164 8.87 -1.77 10.34
C LEU A 164 8.79 -0.69 9.26
N ILE A 165 9.11 -1.05 8.01
CA ILE A 165 9.19 -0.12 6.87
C ILE A 165 8.05 -0.40 5.89
N GLY A 166 7.79 -1.68 5.61
CA GLY A 166 6.77 -2.09 4.64
C GLY A 166 5.33 -1.86 5.09
N TYR A 167 5.03 -1.88 6.40
CA TYR A 167 3.63 -1.79 6.86
C TYR A 167 3.37 -0.86 8.03
N LEU A 168 4.16 -0.90 9.11
CA LEU A 168 3.90 -0.10 10.31
C LEU A 168 3.69 1.40 10.04
N PRO A 169 4.47 2.06 9.15
CA PRO A 169 4.28 3.47 8.86
C PRO A 169 2.90 3.78 8.27
N PHE A 170 2.29 2.83 7.55
CA PHE A 170 1.00 3.03 6.87
C PHE A 170 -0.10 3.16 7.93
N PHE A 171 -0.11 2.23 8.88
CA PHE A 171 -1.04 2.25 10.02
C PHE A 171 -0.84 3.48 10.89
N VAL A 172 0.41 3.79 11.24
CA VAL A 172 0.71 4.94 12.10
C VAL A 172 0.25 6.25 11.45
N MET A 173 0.55 6.46 10.16
CA MET A 173 0.13 7.66 9.44
C MET A 173 -1.39 7.76 9.30
N ALA A 174 -2.05 6.65 8.95
CA ALA A 174 -3.50 6.62 8.84
C ALA A 174 -4.19 6.92 10.17
N PHE A 175 -3.75 6.28 11.27
CA PHE A 175 -4.33 6.50 12.60
C PHE A 175 -4.02 7.89 13.14
N TRP A 176 -2.86 8.45 12.79
CA TRP A 176 -2.56 9.84 13.11
C TRP A 176 -3.52 10.79 12.41
N VAL A 177 -3.78 10.62 11.10
CA VAL A 177 -4.79 11.39 10.37
C VAL A 177 -6.19 11.16 10.94
N TYR A 178 -6.53 9.93 11.32
CA TYR A 178 -7.81 9.60 11.95
C TYR A 178 -8.04 10.38 13.25
N ASP A 179 -7.03 10.49 14.13
CA ASP A 179 -7.12 11.16 15.42
C ASP A 179 -6.93 12.70 15.34
N MET A 180 -6.63 13.28 14.16
CA MET A 180 -6.52 14.74 14.01
C MET A 180 -7.84 15.44 14.33
N LYS A 181 -7.76 16.55 15.08
CA LYS A 181 -8.93 17.29 15.58
C LYS A 181 -9.68 18.08 14.50
N THR A 182 -8.97 18.61 13.50
CA THR A 182 -9.59 19.49 12.49
C THR A 182 -9.57 18.84 11.12
N LEU A 183 -10.65 19.04 10.36
CA LEU A 183 -10.73 18.60 8.97
C LEU A 183 -9.61 19.22 8.12
N LYS A 184 -9.26 20.49 8.38
CA LYS A 184 -8.18 21.18 7.69
C LYS A 184 -6.85 20.45 7.85
N SER A 185 -6.48 20.03 9.06
CA SER A 185 -5.25 19.25 9.29
C SER A 185 -5.27 17.93 8.53
N LYS A 186 -6.39 17.20 8.57
CA LYS A 186 -6.55 15.93 7.83
C LYS A 186 -6.36 16.12 6.33
N LEU A 187 -6.98 17.15 5.76
CA LEU A 187 -6.90 17.48 4.34
C LEU A 187 -5.47 17.87 3.94
N ILE A 188 -4.79 18.69 4.74
CA ILE A 188 -3.39 19.08 4.47
C ILE A 188 -2.49 17.85 4.48
N THR A 189 -2.55 17.02 5.53
CA THR A 189 -1.67 15.86 5.64
C THR A 189 -1.94 14.82 4.55
N THR A 190 -3.21 14.48 4.31
CA THR A 190 -3.59 13.57 3.22
C THR A 190 -3.20 14.15 1.86
N GLY A 191 -3.43 15.45 1.65
CA GLY A 191 -3.09 16.16 0.43
C GLY A 191 -1.58 16.23 0.18
N MET A 192 -0.75 16.36 1.22
CA MET A 192 0.70 16.30 1.09
C MET A 192 1.18 14.91 0.65
N VAL A 193 0.63 13.85 1.23
CA VAL A 193 0.93 12.47 0.82
C VAL A 193 0.61 12.27 -0.67
N TRP A 194 -0.60 12.62 -1.09
CA TRP A 194 -1.00 12.50 -2.50
C TRP A 194 -0.27 13.48 -3.43
N GLY A 195 0.11 14.66 -2.93
CA GLY A 195 0.95 15.60 -3.66
C GLY A 195 2.31 14.99 -3.99
N ILE A 196 2.99 14.38 -3.02
CA ILE A 196 4.26 13.68 -3.22
C ILE A 196 4.11 12.56 -4.26
N ILE A 197 3.04 11.75 -4.16
CA ILE A 197 2.76 10.64 -5.08
C ILE A 197 2.57 11.17 -6.51
N LEU A 198 1.67 12.14 -6.71
CA LEU A 198 1.36 12.68 -8.04
C LEU A 198 2.58 13.33 -8.67
N THR A 199 3.34 14.13 -7.92
CA THR A 199 4.60 14.72 -8.40
C THR A 199 5.61 13.64 -8.78
N SER A 200 5.77 12.62 -7.95
CA SER A 200 6.71 11.52 -8.21
C SER A 200 6.32 10.71 -9.45
N LEU A 201 5.04 10.37 -9.62
CA LEU A 201 4.58 9.62 -10.80
C LEU A 201 4.76 10.44 -12.08
N ILE A 202 4.48 11.75 -12.06
CA ILE A 202 4.69 12.64 -13.22
C ILE A 202 6.18 12.75 -13.55
N VAL A 203 7.04 12.89 -12.54
CA VAL A 203 8.48 13.05 -12.77
C VAL A 203 9.12 11.74 -13.21
N PHE A 204 8.83 10.63 -12.55
CA PHE A 204 9.55 9.37 -12.78
C PHE A 204 9.02 8.56 -13.96
N ILE A 205 7.74 8.69 -14.33
CA ILE A 205 7.17 7.93 -15.45
C ILE A 205 7.33 8.69 -16.78
N PRO A 206 6.56 9.75 -17.10
CA PRO A 206 6.62 10.36 -18.43
C PRO A 206 7.78 11.34 -18.65
N VAL A 207 8.40 11.91 -17.60
CA VAL A 207 9.50 12.88 -17.77
C VAL A 207 10.84 12.17 -17.81
N LEU A 208 11.17 11.41 -16.75
CA LEU A 208 12.47 10.78 -16.60
C LEU A 208 12.53 9.34 -17.13
N HIS A 209 11.40 8.66 -17.31
CA HIS A 209 11.32 7.27 -17.76
C HIS A 209 12.12 6.30 -16.86
N TRP A 210 12.11 6.55 -15.55
CA TRP A 210 12.81 5.73 -14.57
C TRP A 210 12.00 4.50 -14.15
N ILE A 211 10.68 4.63 -14.04
CA ILE A 211 9.79 3.57 -13.54
C ILE A 211 8.51 3.42 -14.36
#